data_AF-A0A8T5MJN7-F1
#
_entry.id   AF-A0A8T5MJN7-F1
#
_cell.length_a   1.000
_cell.length_b   1.000
_cell.length_c   1.000
_cell.angle_alpha   90.00
_cell.angle_beta   90.00
_cell.angle_gamma   90.00
#
_symmetry.space_group_name_H-M   'P 1'
#
loop_
_entity.id
_entity.type
_entity.pdbx_description
1 polymer ?
#
loop_
_entity_poly.entity_id
_entity_poly.type
_entity_poly.pdbx_seq_one_letter_code
_entity_poly.pdbx_strand_id
1 'polypeptide(L)' 'MSGKIFAARTTIGQERNVADTIANRTEKEHFGIQAILVPYDIRGYIMVEATDKT' A
#
# COMPACT_ATOMS: atom_id res chain seq x y z
N MET A 1 -10.49 3.97 15.28
CA MET A 1 -10.60 2.87 14.30
C MET A 1 -9.27 2.12 14.31
N SER A 2 -9.27 0.79 14.35
CA SER A 2 -8.04 0.01 14.24
C SER A 2 -7.81 -0.31 12.76
N GLY A 3 -6.78 0.29 12.14
CA GLY A 3 -6.32 -0.12 10.82
C GLY A 3 -5.76 -1.54 10.87
N LYS A 4 -5.86 -2.28 9.75
CA LYS A 4 -5.17 -3.56 9.54
C LYS A 4 -4.04 -3.36 8.54
N ILE A 5 -2.93 -4.04 8.76
CA ILE A 5 -1.80 -4.01 7.83
C ILE A 5 -1.91 -5.22 6.89
N PHE A 6 -1.93 -4.94 5.59
CA PHE A 6 -1.93 -5.93 4.52
C PHE A 6 -0.61 -5.90 3.76
N ALA A 7 -0.06 -7.07 3.46
CA ALA A 7 1.06 -7.19 2.54
C ALA A 7 0.53 -7.34 1.10
N ALA A 8 0.88 -6.39 0.23
CA ALA A 8 0.56 -6.45 -1.19
C ALA A 8 1.81 -6.84 -1.97
N ARG A 9 1.72 -7.91 -2.75
CA ARG A 9 2.82 -8.36 -3.63
C ARG A 9 2.98 -7.39 -4.79
N THR A 10 4.22 -7.03 -5.10
CA THR A 10 4.59 -6.20 -6.24
C THR A 10 5.57 -6.94 -7.14
N THR A 11 5.78 -6.40 -8.33
CA THR A 11 6.99 -6.73 -9.10
C THR A 11 8.20 -6.21 -8.32
N ILE A 12 9.24 -7.04 -8.18
CA ILE A 12 10.49 -6.67 -7.50
C ILE A 12 11.09 -5.43 -8.19
N GLY A 13 11.48 -4.43 -7.40
CA GLY A 13 12.04 -3.17 -7.90
C GLY A 13 11.00 -2.15 -8.38
N GLN A 14 9.70 -2.45 -8.21
CA GLN A 14 8.59 -1.54 -8.54
C GLN A 14 7.79 -1.13 -7.29
N GLU A 15 8.27 -1.44 -6.08
CA GLU A 15 7.56 -1.22 -4.81
C GLU A 15 7.14 0.25 -4.65
N ARG A 16 8.05 1.19 -4.92
CA ARG A 16 7.77 2.63 -4.85
C ARG A 16 6.76 3.08 -5.90
N ASN A 17 6.92 2.67 -7.16
CA ASN A 17 5.99 3.02 -8.22
C ASN A 17 4.57 2.49 -7.95
N VAL A 18 4.45 1.28 -7.39
CA VAL A 18 3.15 0.72 -6.97
C VAL A 18 2.55 1.54 -5.82
N ALA A 19 3.35 1.87 -4.79
CA ALA A 19 2.88 2.70 -3.68
C ALA A 19 2.38 4.07 -4.15
N ASP A 20 3.13 4.74 -5.02
CA ASP A 20 2.75 6.04 -5.58
C ASP A 20 1.47 5.94 -6.43
N THR A 21 1.31 4.85 -7.20
CA THR A 21 0.10 4.60 -7.99
C THR A 21 -1.12 4.42 -7.09
N ILE A 22 -0.98 3.72 -5.96
CA ILE A 22 -2.09 3.50 -5.01
C ILE A 22 -2.42 4.81 -4.27
N ALA A 23 -1.42 5.56 -3.82
CA ALA A 23 -1.62 6.85 -3.15
C ALA A 23 -2.41 7.83 -4.05
N ASN A 24 -1.99 7.98 -5.31
CA ASN A 24 -2.66 8.84 -6.29
C ASN A 24 -4.11 8.45 -6.59
N ARG A 25 -4.48 7.18 -6.44
CA ARG A 25 -5.87 6.70 -6.61
C ARG A 25 -6.69 6.91 -5.33
N THR A 26 -6.08 6.69 -4.17
CA THR A 26 -6.72 6.85 -2.85
C THR A 26 -7.17 8.28 -2.61
N GLU A 27 -6.34 9.26 -3.00
CA GLU A 27 -6.68 10.68 -2.91
C GLU A 27 -7.91 11.06 -3.75
N LYS A 28 -8.14 10.36 -4.86
CA LYS A 28 -9.23 10.65 -5.81
C LYS A 28 -10.54 9.96 -5.45
N GLU A 29 -10.45 8.74 -4.93
CA GLU A 29 -11.61 7.84 -4.77
C GLU A 29 -12.01 7.61 -3.30
N HIS A 30 -11.32 8.25 -2.34
CA HIS A 30 -11.56 8.12 -0.90
C HIS A 30 -11.55 6.66 -0.39
N PHE A 31 -10.63 5.83 -0.92
CA PHE A 31 -10.44 4.48 -0.40
C PHE A 31 -10.02 4.51 1.08
N GLY A 32 -10.45 3.52 1.85
CA GLY A 32 -10.16 3.37 3.27
C GLY A 32 -8.71 3.01 3.60
N ILE A 33 -7.74 3.56 2.87
CA ILE A 33 -6.29 3.38 3.06
C ILE A 33 -5.77 4.56 3.90
N GLN A 34 -5.08 4.26 5.00
CA GLN A 34 -4.50 5.26 5.90
C GLN A 34 -3.02 5.52 5.59
N ALA A 35 -2.26 4.48 5.25
CA ALA A 35 -0.82 4.57 5.02
C ALA A 35 -0.31 3.48 4.08
N ILE A 36 0.81 3.76 3.42
CA ILE A 36 1.56 2.80 2.61
C ILE A 36 3.03 2.86 3.03
N LEU A 37 3.61 1.71 3.38
CA LEU A 37 5.02 1.54 3.70
C LEU A 37 5.72 0.74 2.61
N VAL A 38 6.81 1.30 2.09
CA VAL A 38 7.74 0.62 1.17
C VAL A 38 8.98 0.18 1.98
N PRO A 39 9.07 -1.09 2.41
CA PRO A 39 10.20 -1.57 3.19
C PRO A 39 11.46 -1.71 2.32
N TYR A 40 12.62 -1.33 2.85
CA TYR A 40 13.92 -1.45 2.14
C TYR A 40 14.46 -2.89 2.15
N ASP A 41 14.18 -3.67 3.20
CA ASP A 41 14.73 -5.01 3.40
C ASP A 41 13.86 -6.13 2.80
N ILE A 42 12.62 -5.84 2.43
CA ILE A 42 11.66 -6.81 1.88
C ILE A 42 11.36 -6.44 0.43
N ARG A 43 11.87 -7.24 -0.50
CA ARG A 43 11.65 -7.05 -1.94
C ARG A 43 10.33 -7.69 -2.39
N GLY A 44 9.68 -7.07 -3.35
CA GLY A 44 8.45 -7.56 -3.98
C GLY A 44 7.20 -7.41 -3.11
N TYR A 45 7.24 -6.60 -2.05
CA TYR A 45 6.08 -6.30 -1.22
C TYR A 45 6.05 -4.85 -0.76
N ILE A 46 4.83 -4.34 -0.59
CA ILE A 46 4.53 -3.13 0.19
C ILE A 46 3.57 -3.49 1.33
N MET A 47 3.55 -2.69 2.37
CA MET A 47 2.55 -2.80 3.43
C MET A 47 1.54 -1.67 3.31
N VAL A 48 0.25 -2.00 3.39
CA VAL A 48 -0.86 -1.06 3.27
C VAL A 48 -1.67 -1.13 4.56
N GLU A 49 -1.82 0.00 5.24
CA GLU A 49 -2.75 0.15 6.35
C GLU A 49 -4.13 0.53 5.78
N ALA A 50 -5.13 -0.32 6.03
CA ALA A 50 -6.49 -0.08 5.55
C ALA A 50 -7.55 -0.58 6.55
N THR A 51 -8.78 -0.07 6.40
CA THR A 51 -9.94 -0.51 7.20
C THR A 51 -10.40 -1.92 6.87
N ASP A 52 -10.28 -2.31 5.59
CA ASP A 52 -10.65 -3.61 5.06
C ASP A 52 -9.67 -4.05 3.95
N LYS A 53 -9.93 -5.21 3.36
CA LYS A 53 -9.09 -5.80 2.32
C LYS A 53 -9.58 -5.45 0.90
N THR A 54 -10.77 -4.88 0.73
CA THR A 54 -11.53 -4.87 -0.54
C THR A 54 -12.25 -3.56 -0.75
#